data_AF-A0A379W4T3-F1
#
_entry.id   AF-A0A379W4T3-F1
#
_cell.length_a   1.000
_cell.length_b   1.000
_cell.length_c   1.000
_cell.angle_alpha   90.00
_cell.angle_beta   90.00
_cell.angle_gamma   90.00
#
_symmetry.space_group_name_H-M   'P 1'
#
loop_
_entity.id
_entity.type
_entity.pdbx_description
1 polymer ?
#
loop_
_entity_poly.entity_id
_entity_poly.type
_entity_poly.pdbx_seq_one_letter_code
_entity_poly.pdbx_strand_id
1 'polypeptide(L)'
;MAFSWIQPSFAGGEIGPSLYGRIDMSKYQVALRKCDNFIVRQYGGVENRPGTRFVGPAKYPDRKCRLIPFQFSTVQTYALEFGHNYMRVIKDGAYVLTTSNVIYELAMPYADTDLFRIKFTQSADVLTLVHPAYPPKELRRYAHDNWQIVDVTTKNGPFEDINVDETVKVYASASTGTITLTASSAIFGAEQVGKLFYLEQPAVDSVPVWETSKTTAINDVRRADSNYYRANTSGKTGTLRLRIPRECRGMAGAVRVQMIPGSSGSTCTAVSALQKSQQWLAMA
;
A
#
# COMPACT_ATOMS: atom_id res chain seq x y z
N MET A 1 49.10 45.73 5.76
CA MET A 1 47.71 45.76 5.24
C MET A 1 47.24 44.34 5.05
N ALA A 2 46.15 43.94 5.71
CA ALA A 2 45.53 42.65 5.43
C ALA A 2 44.87 42.75 4.04
N PHE A 3 45.40 42.00 3.08
CA PHE A 3 44.75 41.81 1.79
C PHE A 3 43.49 40.97 2.03
N SER A 4 42.33 41.62 2.07
CA SER A 4 41.07 40.90 2.03
C SER A 4 40.76 40.60 0.56
N TRP A 5 40.95 39.35 0.14
CA TRP A 5 40.46 38.90 -1.16
C TRP A 5 38.94 38.97 -1.13
N ILE A 6 38.36 39.76 -2.03
CA ILE A 6 36.91 39.89 -2.15
C ILE A 6 36.37 38.52 -2.58
N GLN A 7 35.63 37.87 -1.69
CA GLN A 7 34.85 36.69 -2.05
C GLN A 7 33.51 37.15 -2.61
N PRO A 8 33.27 37.02 -3.93
CA PRO A 8 32.12 37.65 -4.57
C PRO A 8 30.80 36.93 -4.27
N SER A 9 30.86 35.66 -3.86
CA SER A 9 29.68 34.81 -3.64
C SER A 9 30.01 33.59 -2.78
N PHE A 10 28.97 33.03 -2.17
CA PHE A 10 28.97 31.77 -1.42
C PHE A 10 28.09 30.69 -2.10
N ALA A 11 27.55 30.97 -3.29
CA ALA A 11 26.65 30.08 -4.03
C ALA A 11 27.23 28.70 -4.34
N GLY A 12 28.56 28.55 -4.29
CA GLY A 12 29.26 27.28 -4.49
C GLY A 12 29.06 26.25 -3.36
N GLY A 13 28.53 26.67 -2.20
CA GLY A 13 28.34 25.81 -1.04
C GLY A 13 29.65 25.36 -0.40
N GLU A 14 29.60 24.34 0.46
CA GLU A 14 30.79 23.76 1.07
C GLU A 14 31.52 22.83 0.07
N ILE A 15 32.80 23.09 -0.17
CA ILE A 15 33.65 22.21 -1.00
C ILE A 15 34.26 21.09 -0.18
N GLY A 16 34.45 19.93 -0.83
CA GLY A 16 35.07 18.77 -0.20
C GLY A 16 36.54 18.99 0.17
N PRO A 17 37.08 18.31 1.20
CA PRO A 17 38.47 18.46 1.64
C PRO A 17 39.54 18.26 0.55
N SER A 18 39.27 17.39 -0.42
CA SER A 18 40.17 17.13 -1.56
C SER A 18 40.29 18.32 -2.52
N LEU A 19 39.36 19.27 -2.48
CA LEU A 19 39.30 20.45 -3.35
C LEU A 19 39.88 21.70 -2.70
N TYR A 20 40.34 21.62 -1.44
CA TYR A 20 40.87 22.78 -0.71
C TYR A 20 42.11 23.41 -1.33
N GLY A 21 42.87 22.67 -2.14
CA GLY A 21 44.03 23.20 -2.87
C GLY A 21 43.74 23.65 -4.31
N ARG A 22 42.54 23.39 -4.83
CA ARG A 22 42.18 23.62 -6.24
C ARG A 22 41.72 25.04 -6.50
N ILE A 23 42.62 25.99 -6.23
CA ILE A 23 42.39 27.44 -6.44
C ILE A 23 42.14 27.82 -7.90
N ASP A 24 42.51 26.93 -8.83
CA ASP A 24 42.34 27.06 -10.27
C ASP A 24 40.88 26.85 -10.72
N MET A 25 40.08 26.16 -9.92
CA MET A 25 38.69 25.91 -10.27
C MET A 25 37.87 27.18 -10.08
N SER A 26 37.08 27.55 -11.10
CA SER A 26 36.15 28.69 -11.03
C SER A 26 35.20 28.60 -9.83
N LYS A 27 34.80 27.37 -9.46
CA LYS A 27 33.92 27.12 -8.31
C LYS A 27 34.58 27.39 -6.96
N TYR A 28 35.92 27.34 -6.88
CA TYR A 28 36.68 27.61 -5.65
C TYR A 28 36.47 29.06 -5.18
N GLN A 29 36.38 30.01 -6.11
CA GLN A 29 36.21 31.43 -5.80
C GLN A 29 34.83 31.79 -5.22
N VAL A 30 33.83 30.93 -5.41
CA VAL A 30 32.44 31.14 -4.97
C VAL A 30 31.99 30.14 -3.91
N ALA A 31 32.90 29.30 -3.41
CA ALA A 31 32.63 28.25 -2.45
C ALA A 31 33.18 28.56 -1.06
N LEU A 32 32.71 27.82 -0.07
CA LEU A 32 33.14 27.87 1.31
C LEU A 32 33.94 26.62 1.65
N ARG A 33 35.04 26.78 2.40
CA ARG A 33 35.74 25.63 2.97
C ARG A 33 34.90 24.90 4.01
N LYS A 34 34.10 25.67 4.77
CA LYS A 34 33.25 25.20 5.87
C LYS A 34 32.09 26.18 6.05
N CYS A 35 30.86 25.67 6.16
CA CYS A 35 29.65 26.48 6.28
C CYS A 35 28.71 25.92 7.36
N ASP A 36 28.98 26.25 8.63
CA ASP A 36 28.17 25.78 9.76
C ASP A 36 27.04 26.75 10.08
N ASN A 37 25.81 26.24 10.24
CA ASN A 37 24.66 27.01 10.72
C ASN A 37 24.24 28.21 9.83
N PHE A 38 24.58 28.18 8.55
CA PHE A 38 24.12 29.16 7.54
C PHE A 38 23.29 28.48 6.45
N ILE A 39 22.45 29.26 5.78
CA ILE A 39 21.75 28.91 4.54
C ILE A 39 22.31 29.79 3.43
N VAL A 40 22.89 29.17 2.41
CA VAL A 40 23.36 29.85 1.20
C VAL A 40 22.15 30.27 0.37
N ARG A 41 22.03 31.56 0.09
CA ARG A 41 21.01 32.11 -0.81
C ARG A 41 21.42 31.89 -2.26
N GLN A 42 20.44 31.73 -3.15
CA GLN A 42 20.69 31.58 -4.59
C GLN A 42 21.45 32.77 -5.20
N TYR A 43 21.28 33.97 -4.64
CA TYR A 43 21.97 35.19 -5.06
C TYR A 43 23.43 35.30 -4.55
N GLY A 44 23.94 34.28 -3.85
CA GLY A 44 25.34 34.22 -3.42
C GLY A 44 25.63 34.75 -2.02
N GLY A 45 24.66 35.35 -1.33
CA GLY A 45 24.76 35.66 0.10
C GLY A 45 24.60 34.43 1.00
N VAL A 46 24.96 34.57 2.26
CA VAL A 46 24.62 33.61 3.33
C VAL A 46 23.80 34.30 4.39
N GLU A 47 22.84 33.57 4.94
CA GLU A 47 22.05 34.02 6.08
C GLU A 47 22.09 32.98 7.19
N ASN A 48 21.95 33.42 8.45
CA ASN A 48 21.91 32.50 9.58
C ASN A 48 20.74 31.51 9.41
N ARG A 49 20.99 30.23 9.69
CA ARG A 49 19.92 29.22 9.75
C ARG A 49 18.91 29.63 10.82
N PRO A 50 17.59 29.59 10.54
CA PRO A 50 16.58 29.83 11.55
C PRO A 50 16.81 28.92 12.76
N GLY A 51 16.82 29.53 13.95
CA GLY A 51 16.98 28.80 15.20
C GLY A 51 15.79 27.89 15.50
N THR A 52 15.94 27.04 16.52
CA THR A 52 14.83 26.28 17.07
C THR A 52 14.09 27.13 18.11
N ARG A 53 12.76 27.05 18.12
CA ARG A 53 11.93 27.63 19.18
C ARG A 53 11.80 26.64 20.32
N PHE A 54 12.00 27.10 21.55
CA PHE A 54 11.65 26.32 22.74
C PHE A 54 10.12 26.29 22.90
N VAL A 55 9.53 25.10 22.85
CA VAL A 55 8.09 24.87 23.03
C VAL A 55 7.77 24.45 24.46
N GLY A 56 8.58 23.56 25.02
CA GLY A 56 8.50 23.12 26.40
C GLY A 56 9.44 21.96 26.68
N PRO A 57 9.54 21.53 27.95
CA PRO A 57 10.35 20.39 28.34
C PRO A 57 9.67 19.07 27.94
N ALA A 58 10.50 18.06 27.64
CA ALA A 58 10.03 16.68 27.56
C ALA A 58 9.39 16.24 28.89
N LYS A 59 8.49 15.25 28.84
CA LYS A 59 7.82 14.74 30.05
C LYS A 59 8.81 14.24 31.11
N TYR A 60 9.80 13.49 30.66
CA TYR A 60 10.84 12.90 31.51
C TYR A 60 12.17 13.56 31.19
N PRO A 61 12.71 14.42 32.08
CA PRO A 61 13.96 15.14 31.83
C PRO A 61 15.20 14.22 31.84
N ASP A 62 15.07 13.05 32.45
CA ASP A 62 16.11 12.02 32.60
C ASP A 62 16.13 11.01 31.45
N ARG A 63 15.18 11.08 30.51
CA ARG A 63 15.02 10.08 29.45
C ARG A 63 15.11 10.69 28.07
N LYS A 64 15.55 9.87 27.13
CA LYS A 64 15.66 10.27 25.74
C LYS A 64 14.27 10.40 25.11
N CYS A 65 14.12 11.42 24.28
CA CYS A 65 12.93 11.64 23.44
C CYS A 65 13.36 11.84 22.00
N ARG A 66 12.47 11.52 21.05
CA ARG A 66 12.69 11.69 19.62
C ARG A 66 11.53 12.45 19.00
N LEU A 67 11.85 13.47 18.20
CA LEU A 67 10.87 14.17 17.37
C LEU A 67 10.74 13.47 16.01
N ILE A 68 9.50 13.15 15.65
CA ILE A 68 9.14 12.60 14.33
C ILE A 68 8.22 13.61 13.63
N PRO A 69 8.58 14.10 12.43
CA PRO A 69 7.71 15.01 11.68
C PRO A 69 6.51 14.26 11.10
N PHE A 70 5.35 14.90 11.10
CA PHE A 70 4.14 14.41 10.47
C PHE A 70 3.46 15.55 9.70
N GLN A 71 3.18 15.34 8.42
CA GLN A 71 2.59 16.38 7.56
C GLN A 71 1.29 15.87 6.95
N PHE A 72 0.15 16.31 7.49
CA PHE A 72 -1.14 16.01 6.86
C PHE A 72 -1.35 16.82 5.57
N SER A 73 -1.03 18.11 5.62
CA SER A 73 -1.16 19.02 4.50
C SER A 73 -0.13 20.15 4.60
N THR A 74 -0.09 21.04 3.60
CA THR A 74 0.76 22.24 3.64
C THR A 74 0.39 23.20 4.77
N VAL A 75 -0.83 23.10 5.32
CA VAL A 75 -1.33 23.95 6.41
C VAL A 75 -1.24 23.24 7.77
N GLN A 76 -1.35 21.91 7.79
CA GLN A 76 -1.37 21.13 9.02
C GLN A 76 -0.13 20.25 9.11
N THR A 77 0.88 20.77 9.79
CA THR A 77 2.13 20.08 10.12
C THR A 77 2.24 19.89 11.63
N TYR A 78 2.86 18.79 12.03
CA TYR A 78 3.00 18.38 13.42
C TYR A 78 4.42 17.89 13.67
N ALA A 79 4.91 18.16 14.89
CA ALA A 79 6.06 17.47 15.44
C ALA A 79 5.56 16.53 16.53
N LEU A 80 5.78 15.23 16.35
CA LEU A 80 5.40 14.20 17.30
C LEU A 80 6.57 13.93 18.24
N GLU A 81 6.39 14.19 19.52
CA GLU A 81 7.36 13.89 20.56
C GLU A 81 7.12 12.47 21.07
N PHE A 82 7.97 11.53 20.64
CA PHE A 82 8.02 10.19 21.19
C PHE A 82 8.96 10.16 22.39
N GLY A 83 8.49 9.65 23.52
CA GLY A 83 9.28 9.41 24.73
C GLY A 83 9.04 8.01 25.28
N HIS A 84 9.49 7.76 26.50
CA HIS A 84 9.34 6.44 27.15
C HIS A 84 7.85 6.10 27.36
N ASN A 85 7.32 5.22 26.52
CA ASN A 85 5.93 4.75 26.52
C ASN A 85 4.86 5.83 26.29
N TYR A 86 5.22 6.96 25.69
CA TYR A 86 4.25 8.01 25.39
C TYR A 86 4.57 8.74 24.07
N MET A 87 3.54 9.37 23.51
CA MET A 87 3.65 10.35 22.44
C MET A 87 2.88 11.62 22.80
N ARG A 88 3.46 12.78 22.53
CA ARG A 88 2.79 14.09 22.57
C ARG A 88 2.79 14.74 21.19
N VAL A 89 1.82 15.61 20.95
CA VAL A 89 1.62 16.28 19.66
C VAL A 89 1.92 17.77 19.81
N ILE A 90 2.81 18.29 18.97
CA ILE A 90 3.13 19.71 18.88
C ILE A 90 2.65 20.24 17.54
N LYS A 91 1.85 21.31 17.56
CA LYS A 91 1.32 22.01 16.39
C LYS A 91 1.49 23.52 16.57
N ASP A 92 1.85 24.24 15.51
CA ASP A 92 1.98 25.70 15.49
C ASP A 92 2.88 26.27 16.62
N GLY A 93 3.85 25.48 17.08
CA GLY A 93 4.79 25.87 18.14
C GLY A 93 4.24 25.76 19.57
N ALA A 94 3.15 25.02 19.80
CA ALA A 94 2.61 24.69 21.11
C ALA A 94 2.18 23.21 21.21
N TYR A 95 2.08 22.68 22.43
CA TYR A 95 1.49 21.36 22.66
C TYR A 95 -0.01 21.39 22.39
N VAL A 96 -0.52 20.38 21.70
CA VAL A 96 -1.96 20.17 21.57
C VAL A 96 -2.54 19.82 22.93
N LEU A 97 -3.66 20.45 23.27
CA LEU A 97 -4.37 20.23 24.52
C LEU A 97 -5.66 19.44 24.27
N THR A 98 -6.08 18.67 25.27
CA THR A 98 -7.40 18.03 25.33
C THR A 98 -8.48 19.07 25.63
N THR A 99 -9.74 18.66 25.54
CA THR A 99 -10.89 19.48 25.94
C THR A 99 -10.85 19.92 27.41
N SER A 100 -10.12 19.20 28.28
CA SER A 100 -9.89 19.56 29.68
C SER A 100 -8.65 20.45 29.89
N ASN A 101 -8.07 21.00 28.82
CA ASN A 101 -6.91 21.89 28.85
C ASN A 101 -5.64 21.24 29.43
N VAL A 102 -5.48 19.93 29.23
CA VAL A 102 -4.29 19.15 29.60
C VAL A 102 -3.54 18.76 28.33
N ILE A 103 -2.21 18.63 28.38
CA ILE A 103 -1.41 18.20 27.22
C ILE A 103 -1.92 16.83 26.73
N TYR A 104 -2.24 16.76 25.44
CA TYR A 104 -2.65 15.53 24.79
C TYR A 104 -1.48 14.53 24.77
N GLU A 105 -1.74 13.33 25.30
CA GLU A 105 -0.77 12.25 25.39
C GLU A 105 -1.41 10.95 24.94
N LEU A 106 -0.68 10.21 24.10
CA LEU A 106 -1.06 8.89 23.63
C LEU A 106 -0.05 7.86 24.17
N ALA A 107 -0.55 6.78 24.78
CA ALA A 107 0.30 5.70 25.24
C ALA A 107 0.99 5.01 24.05
N MET A 108 2.29 4.78 24.17
CA MET A 108 3.10 4.11 23.14
C MET A 108 3.76 2.86 23.70
N PRO A 109 4.03 1.86 22.85
CA PRO A 109 4.68 0.62 23.26
C PRO A 109 6.21 0.71 23.31
N TYR A 110 6.80 1.85 22.93
CA TYR A 110 8.24 1.98 22.72
C TYR A 110 8.96 2.52 23.96
N ALA A 111 10.03 1.83 24.38
CA ALA A 111 10.97 2.32 25.38
C ALA A 111 11.90 3.42 24.82
N ASP A 112 12.47 4.25 25.70
CA ASP A 112 13.35 5.37 25.32
C ASP A 112 14.62 4.94 24.58
N THR A 113 15.14 3.76 24.89
CA THR A 113 16.32 3.18 24.24
C THR A 113 16.07 2.82 22.78
N ASP A 114 14.83 2.51 22.42
CA ASP A 114 14.46 2.01 21.11
C ASP A 114 14.03 3.12 20.14
N LEU A 115 13.72 4.32 20.66
CA LEU A 115 13.14 5.42 19.89
C LEU A 115 13.96 5.80 18.65
N PHE A 116 15.29 5.83 18.74
CA PHE A 116 16.16 6.21 17.62
C PHE A 116 16.31 5.13 16.55
N ARG A 117 15.97 3.88 16.88
CA ARG A 117 16.04 2.76 15.95
C ARG A 117 14.75 2.58 15.15
N ILE A 118 13.64 3.22 15.58
CA ILE A 118 12.38 3.24 14.84
C ILE A 118 12.60 3.81 13.44
N LYS A 119 12.14 3.07 12.42
CA LYS A 119 12.01 3.58 11.06
C LYS A 119 10.54 3.87 10.80
N PHE A 120 10.29 4.90 9.99
CA PHE A 120 8.94 5.34 9.71
C PHE A 120 8.79 5.78 8.26
N THR A 121 7.58 5.60 7.74
CA THR A 121 7.13 6.17 6.48
C THR A 121 5.72 6.70 6.66
N GLN A 122 5.39 7.79 5.99
CA GLN A 122 4.09 8.43 6.08
C GLN A 122 3.36 8.32 4.75
N SER A 123 2.07 7.98 4.80
CA SER A 123 1.14 8.07 3.68
C SER A 123 -0.13 8.77 4.15
N ALA A 124 -0.33 10.01 3.70
CA ALA A 124 -1.44 10.87 4.11
C ALA A 124 -1.61 10.89 5.65
N ASP A 125 -2.73 10.38 6.16
CA ASP A 125 -3.09 10.37 7.58
C ASP A 125 -2.45 9.26 8.42
N VAL A 126 -1.68 8.38 7.77
CA VAL A 126 -1.13 7.18 8.40
C VAL A 126 0.39 7.23 8.42
N LEU A 127 0.95 7.10 9.62
CA LEU A 127 2.39 6.93 9.83
C LEU A 127 2.66 5.47 10.20
N THR A 128 3.33 4.74 9.32
CA THR A 128 3.75 3.36 9.57
C THR A 128 5.09 3.37 10.30
N LEU A 129 5.14 2.71 11.46
CA LEU A 129 6.28 2.63 12.36
C LEU A 129 6.77 1.18 12.41
N VAL A 130 8.07 0.97 12.19
CA VAL A 130 8.70 -0.36 12.27
C VAL A 130 9.94 -0.33 13.14
N HIS A 131 10.11 -1.40 13.92
CA HIS A 131 11.27 -1.62 14.79
C HIS A 131 11.60 -3.11 14.82
N PRO A 132 12.88 -3.52 14.95
CA PRO A 132 13.23 -4.94 14.99
C PRO A 132 12.65 -5.75 16.17
N ALA A 133 12.39 -5.08 17.30
CA ALA A 133 11.89 -5.72 18.52
C ALA A 133 10.38 -5.54 18.78
N TYR A 134 9.68 -4.71 17.99
CA TYR A 134 8.25 -4.47 18.16
C TYR A 134 7.52 -4.79 16.85
N PRO A 135 6.29 -5.32 16.91
CA PRO A 135 5.50 -5.52 15.71
C PRO A 135 5.27 -4.18 14.98
N PRO A 136 5.17 -4.18 13.63
CA PRO A 136 4.82 -3.01 12.86
C PRO A 136 3.48 -2.41 13.32
N LYS A 137 3.45 -1.08 13.48
CA LYS A 137 2.26 -0.35 13.92
C LYS A 137 1.95 0.81 12.99
N GLU A 138 0.67 1.14 12.87
CA GLU A 138 0.17 2.32 12.20
C GLU A 138 -0.32 3.33 13.21
N LEU A 139 0.27 4.52 13.18
CA LEU A 139 -0.25 5.67 13.88
C LEU A 139 -1.16 6.44 12.92
N ARG A 140 -2.44 6.49 13.25
CA ARG A 140 -3.49 7.12 12.44
C ARG A 140 -3.94 8.41 13.11
N ARG A 141 -4.00 9.49 12.33
CA ARG A 141 -4.53 10.78 12.76
C ARG A 141 -6.00 10.89 12.40
N TYR A 142 -6.84 11.29 13.36
CA TYR A 142 -8.24 11.63 13.15
C TYR A 142 -8.56 13.11 13.43
N ALA A 143 -7.85 13.71 14.40
CA ALA A 143 -7.96 15.14 14.72
C ALA A 143 -6.60 15.67 15.24
N HIS A 144 -6.59 16.87 15.81
CA HIS A 144 -5.39 17.41 16.47
C HIS A 144 -5.06 16.62 17.75
N ASP A 145 -6.10 16.29 18.49
CA ASP A 145 -6.13 15.62 19.80
C ASP A 145 -6.74 14.21 19.72
N ASN A 146 -6.86 13.64 18.52
CA ASN A 146 -7.34 12.27 18.32
C ASN A 146 -6.42 11.50 17.38
N TRP A 147 -5.60 10.65 17.99
CA TRP A 147 -4.64 9.78 17.35
C TRP A 147 -4.83 8.36 17.86
N GLN A 148 -4.63 7.38 16.99
CA GLN A 148 -4.74 5.97 17.35
C GLN A 148 -3.53 5.21 16.84
N ILE A 149 -2.95 4.39 17.71
CA ILE A 149 -1.93 3.43 17.35
C ILE A 149 -2.60 2.06 17.19
N VAL A 150 -2.46 1.46 16.02
CA VAL A 150 -3.03 0.14 15.72
C VAL A 150 -1.96 -0.77 15.16
N ASP A 151 -2.13 -2.08 15.32
CA ASP A 151 -1.24 -3.05 14.68
C ASP A 151 -1.47 -3.08 13.16
N VAL A 152 -0.39 -3.20 12.40
CA VAL A 152 -0.49 -3.39 10.95
C VAL A 152 -1.09 -4.77 10.69
N THR A 153 -2.25 -4.82 10.04
CA THR A 153 -2.83 -6.08 9.55
C THR A 153 -2.31 -6.38 8.15
N THR A 154 -1.52 -7.43 8.03
CA THR A 154 -1.09 -7.94 6.73
C THR A 154 -2.27 -8.61 6.05
N LYS A 155 -2.88 -7.94 5.07
CA LYS A 155 -3.95 -8.54 4.25
C LYS A 155 -3.45 -9.68 3.37
N ASN A 156 -2.18 -9.59 2.96
CA ASN A 156 -1.46 -10.59 2.18
C ASN A 156 -0.22 -11.02 2.95
N GLY A 157 0.06 -12.31 2.94
CA GLY A 157 1.31 -12.84 3.45
C GLY A 157 2.38 -12.88 2.35
N PRO A 158 3.65 -13.09 2.71
CA PRO A 158 4.55 -13.76 1.78
C PRO A 158 3.93 -15.11 1.43
N PHE A 159 3.57 -15.30 0.17
CA PHE A 159 3.13 -16.59 -0.34
C PHE A 159 4.36 -17.46 -0.61
N GLU A 160 4.20 -18.77 -0.48
CA GLU A 160 5.16 -19.74 -1.00
C GLU A 160 5.30 -19.61 -2.53
N ASP A 161 6.28 -20.29 -3.09
CA ASP A 161 6.49 -20.31 -4.54
C ASP A 161 5.21 -20.64 -5.30
N ILE A 162 4.94 -19.85 -6.35
CA ILE A 162 3.76 -20.03 -7.18
C ILE A 162 3.82 -21.40 -7.87
N ASN A 163 2.68 -22.09 -7.93
CA ASN A 163 2.58 -23.32 -8.69
C ASN A 163 2.86 -23.04 -10.17
N VAL A 164 3.90 -23.68 -10.70
CA VAL A 164 4.29 -23.61 -12.12
C VAL A 164 3.71 -24.75 -12.95
N ASP A 165 3.12 -25.77 -12.32
CA ASP A 165 2.50 -26.90 -13.02
C ASP A 165 1.05 -26.59 -13.39
N GLU A 166 0.79 -26.32 -14.67
CA GLU A 166 -0.54 -25.99 -15.20
C GLU A 166 -1.56 -27.14 -15.11
N THR A 167 -1.11 -28.37 -14.82
CA THR A 167 -2.00 -29.53 -14.65
C THR A 167 -2.64 -29.57 -13.27
N VAL A 168 -2.01 -28.94 -12.28
CA VAL A 168 -2.52 -28.83 -10.91
C VAL A 168 -3.35 -27.56 -10.78
N LYS A 169 -4.67 -27.72 -10.62
CA LYS A 169 -5.64 -26.63 -10.57
C LYS A 169 -6.40 -26.65 -9.26
N VAL A 170 -6.69 -25.47 -8.73
CA VAL A 170 -7.50 -25.29 -7.53
C VAL A 170 -8.76 -24.52 -7.91
N TYR A 171 -9.89 -24.99 -7.40
CA TYR A 171 -11.23 -24.43 -7.62
C TYR A 171 -11.79 -23.96 -6.30
N ALA A 172 -12.35 -22.75 -6.27
CA ALA A 172 -13.07 -22.21 -5.12
C ALA A 172 -14.59 -22.33 -5.35
N SER A 173 -15.33 -22.72 -4.33
CA SER A 173 -16.79 -22.87 -4.41
C SER A 173 -17.56 -21.55 -4.49
N ALA A 174 -17.01 -20.46 -3.93
CA ALA A 174 -17.61 -19.13 -3.91
C ALA A 174 -16.53 -18.04 -3.73
N SER A 175 -16.91 -16.77 -3.91
CA SER A 175 -16.03 -15.61 -3.71
C SER A 175 -16.12 -14.99 -2.30
N THR A 176 -17.16 -15.31 -1.54
CA THR A 176 -17.39 -14.78 -0.18
C THR A 176 -18.03 -15.85 0.72
N GLY A 177 -17.86 -15.71 2.04
CA GLY A 177 -18.42 -16.62 3.03
C GLY A 177 -17.55 -17.84 3.29
N THR A 178 -18.16 -18.95 3.71
CA THR A 178 -17.48 -20.23 3.89
C THR A 178 -17.21 -20.84 2.52
N ILE A 179 -15.93 -20.94 2.15
CA ILE A 179 -15.48 -21.37 0.82
C ILE A 179 -14.75 -22.70 0.94
N THR A 180 -15.13 -23.66 0.11
CA THR A 180 -14.43 -24.93 -0.05
C THR A 180 -13.47 -24.81 -1.23
N LEU A 181 -12.19 -25.10 -0.99
CA LEU A 181 -11.19 -25.22 -2.05
C LEU A 181 -11.03 -26.69 -2.45
N THR A 182 -11.13 -26.97 -3.74
CA THR A 182 -10.95 -28.31 -4.33
C THR A 182 -9.78 -28.27 -5.29
N ALA A 183 -8.80 -29.13 -5.11
CA ALA A 183 -7.64 -29.22 -5.99
C ALA A 183 -7.73 -30.49 -6.87
N SER A 184 -7.15 -30.44 -8.08
CA SER A 184 -7.05 -31.61 -8.96
C SER A 184 -5.99 -32.63 -8.51
N SER A 185 -5.14 -32.25 -7.54
CA SER A 185 -4.14 -33.10 -6.89
C SER A 185 -4.16 -32.90 -5.38
N ALA A 186 -3.60 -33.84 -4.63
CA ALA A 186 -3.57 -33.81 -3.18
C ALA A 186 -2.50 -32.81 -2.65
N ILE A 187 -2.87 -31.53 -2.60
CA ILE A 187 -2.01 -30.44 -2.11
C ILE A 187 -2.36 -29.96 -0.69
N PHE A 188 -3.52 -30.38 -0.17
CA PHE A 188 -3.99 -29.98 1.16
C PHE A 188 -3.49 -30.96 2.22
N GLY A 189 -2.54 -30.51 3.04
CA GLY A 189 -2.06 -31.22 4.23
C GLY A 189 -2.36 -30.45 5.52
N ALA A 190 -2.01 -31.04 6.67
CA ALA A 190 -2.20 -30.39 7.98
C ALA A 190 -1.48 -29.04 8.10
N GLU A 191 -0.40 -28.85 7.35
CA GLU A 191 0.39 -27.61 7.35
C GLU A 191 -0.30 -26.40 6.72
N GLN A 192 -1.42 -26.61 6.02
CA GLN A 192 -2.16 -25.55 5.32
C GLN A 192 -3.31 -24.98 6.16
N VAL A 193 -3.55 -25.54 7.35
CA VAL A 193 -4.58 -25.04 8.27
C VAL A 193 -4.15 -23.65 8.81
N GLY A 194 -5.00 -22.64 8.62
CA GLY A 194 -4.76 -21.26 9.07
C GLY A 194 -3.86 -20.42 8.16
N LYS A 195 -3.47 -20.94 6.99
CA LYS A 195 -2.69 -20.20 5.98
C LYS A 195 -3.58 -19.60 4.89
N LEU A 196 -3.05 -18.57 4.23
CA LEU A 196 -3.68 -17.93 3.07
C LEU A 196 -3.35 -18.72 1.79
N PHE A 197 -4.35 -18.93 0.92
CA PHE A 197 -4.14 -19.48 -0.43
C PHE A 197 -4.23 -18.37 -1.47
N TYR A 198 -3.16 -18.17 -2.24
CA TYR A 198 -3.20 -17.35 -3.44
C TYR A 198 -3.77 -18.16 -4.60
N LEU A 199 -4.80 -17.63 -5.25
CA LEU A 199 -5.44 -18.23 -6.41
C LEU A 199 -5.40 -17.24 -7.56
N GLU A 200 -4.82 -17.67 -8.68
CA GLU A 200 -4.82 -16.91 -9.91
C GLU A 200 -5.69 -17.61 -10.95
N GLN A 201 -6.53 -16.82 -11.62
CA GLN A 201 -7.28 -17.30 -12.76
C GLN A 201 -6.36 -17.30 -13.99
N PRO A 202 -6.38 -18.33 -14.86
CA PRO A 202 -5.68 -18.27 -16.14
C PRO A 202 -6.06 -17.02 -16.92
N ALA A 203 -5.09 -16.44 -17.63
CA ALA A 203 -5.23 -15.19 -18.37
C ALA A 203 -6.51 -15.19 -19.23
N VAL A 204 -7.28 -14.10 -19.17
CA VAL A 204 -8.59 -13.97 -19.86
C VAL A 204 -8.47 -14.14 -21.38
N ASP A 205 -7.29 -13.85 -21.94
CA ASP A 205 -7.02 -13.99 -23.37
C ASP A 205 -6.87 -15.44 -23.83
N SER A 206 -6.70 -16.39 -22.89
CA SER A 206 -6.72 -17.82 -23.20
C SER A 206 -8.13 -18.34 -23.52
N VAL A 207 -9.19 -17.61 -23.14
CA VAL A 207 -10.58 -17.96 -23.47
C VAL A 207 -11.08 -17.10 -24.64
N PRO A 208 -11.40 -17.71 -25.80
CA PRO A 208 -11.86 -16.96 -26.95
C PRO A 208 -13.19 -16.22 -26.69
N VAL A 209 -13.31 -15.02 -27.26
CA VAL A 209 -14.56 -14.25 -27.23
C VAL A 209 -15.65 -14.98 -28.03
N TRP A 210 -16.91 -14.76 -27.66
CA TRP A 210 -18.06 -15.19 -28.43
C TRP A 210 -18.04 -14.50 -29.80
N GLU A 211 -17.93 -15.30 -30.83
CA GLU A 211 -17.98 -14.89 -32.23
C GLU A 211 -19.10 -15.67 -32.92
N THR A 212 -19.72 -15.11 -33.95
CA THR A 212 -20.81 -15.76 -34.68
C THR A 212 -20.28 -16.83 -35.65
N SER A 213 -21.02 -17.93 -35.80
CA SER A 213 -20.75 -19.00 -36.78
C SER A 213 -19.41 -19.72 -36.61
N LYS A 214 -18.83 -19.73 -35.42
CA LYS A 214 -17.60 -20.49 -35.11
C LYS A 214 -17.94 -21.90 -34.65
N THR A 215 -17.16 -22.86 -35.13
CA THR A 215 -17.25 -24.25 -34.68
C THR A 215 -16.81 -24.35 -33.22
N THR A 216 -17.61 -25.02 -32.41
CA THR A 216 -17.35 -25.31 -30.99
C THR A 216 -17.55 -26.79 -30.72
N ALA A 217 -16.61 -27.41 -30.01
CA ALA A 217 -16.75 -28.77 -29.50
C ALA A 217 -17.52 -28.79 -28.16
N ILE A 218 -17.93 -29.98 -27.73
CA ILE A 218 -18.51 -30.14 -26.39
C ILE A 218 -17.46 -29.74 -25.34
N ASN A 219 -17.89 -28.99 -24.32
CA ASN A 219 -17.06 -28.40 -23.26
C ASN A 219 -16.21 -27.19 -23.64
N ASP A 220 -16.23 -26.74 -24.89
CA ASP A 220 -15.57 -25.50 -25.26
C ASP A 220 -16.14 -24.33 -24.47
N VAL A 221 -15.26 -23.48 -23.93
CA VAL A 221 -15.64 -22.29 -23.17
C VAL A 221 -15.43 -21.05 -24.03
N ARG A 222 -16.42 -20.17 -24.05
CA ARG A 222 -16.38 -18.86 -24.74
C ARG A 222 -16.81 -17.75 -23.79
N ARG A 223 -16.20 -16.57 -23.92
CA ARG A 223 -16.55 -15.40 -23.11
C ARG A 223 -17.48 -14.45 -23.86
N ALA A 224 -18.52 -13.95 -23.20
CA ALA A 224 -19.25 -12.78 -23.66
C ALA A 224 -19.49 -11.83 -22.47
N ASP A 225 -19.09 -10.57 -22.65
CA ASP A 225 -19.08 -9.56 -21.58
C ASP A 225 -18.23 -10.01 -20.37
N SER A 226 -18.84 -10.13 -19.18
CA SER A 226 -18.17 -10.61 -17.97
C SER A 226 -18.45 -12.09 -17.65
N ASN A 227 -19.10 -12.82 -18.56
CA ASN A 227 -19.56 -14.19 -18.33
C ASN A 227 -18.85 -15.20 -19.22
N TYR A 228 -18.72 -16.42 -18.70
CA TYR A 228 -18.16 -17.58 -19.39
C TYR A 228 -19.26 -18.60 -19.66
N TYR A 229 -19.30 -19.11 -20.90
CA TYR A 229 -20.29 -20.06 -21.37
C TYR A 229 -19.59 -21.32 -21.84
N ARG A 230 -20.04 -22.50 -21.37
CA ARG A 230 -19.55 -23.81 -21.80
C ARG A 230 -20.53 -24.43 -22.78
N ALA A 231 -20.05 -24.89 -23.92
CA ALA A 231 -20.86 -25.61 -24.90
C ALA A 231 -21.24 -27.00 -24.37
N ASN A 232 -22.54 -27.31 -24.31
CA ASN A 232 -23.02 -28.64 -23.92
C ASN A 232 -23.20 -29.58 -25.11
N THR A 233 -23.12 -29.05 -26.32
CA THR A 233 -23.26 -29.78 -27.59
C THR A 233 -22.26 -29.24 -28.60
N SER A 234 -21.72 -30.10 -29.46
CA SER A 234 -20.92 -29.67 -30.60
C SER A 234 -21.78 -28.96 -31.65
N GLY A 235 -21.27 -27.90 -32.27
CA GLY A 235 -22.04 -27.14 -33.27
C GLY A 235 -21.37 -25.84 -33.68
N LYS A 236 -22.16 -24.92 -34.25
CA LYS A 236 -21.73 -23.55 -34.54
C LYS A 236 -22.41 -22.57 -33.59
N THR A 237 -21.69 -21.54 -33.17
CA THR A 237 -22.24 -20.42 -32.38
C THR A 237 -23.26 -19.60 -33.17
N GLY A 238 -24.36 -19.21 -32.51
CA GLY A 238 -25.43 -18.42 -33.14
C GLY A 238 -25.13 -16.92 -33.28
N THR A 239 -25.98 -16.22 -34.03
CA THR A 239 -25.91 -14.77 -34.31
C THR A 239 -26.32 -13.92 -33.10
N LEU A 240 -27.14 -14.46 -32.21
CA LEU A 240 -27.57 -13.78 -30.98
C LEU A 240 -26.50 -13.93 -29.91
N ARG A 241 -25.97 -12.80 -29.43
CA ARG A 241 -25.10 -12.75 -28.25
C ARG A 241 -25.88 -13.28 -27.04
N LEU A 242 -25.34 -14.30 -26.36
CA LEU A 242 -25.96 -14.84 -25.15
C LEU A 242 -26.09 -13.74 -24.09
N ARG A 243 -27.33 -13.54 -23.60
CA ARG A 243 -27.63 -12.68 -22.46
C ARG A 243 -28.26 -13.51 -21.36
N ILE A 244 -27.90 -13.23 -20.11
CA ILE A 244 -28.54 -13.82 -18.94
C ILE A 244 -30.05 -13.43 -18.95
N PRO A 245 -30.98 -14.39 -18.75
CA PRO A 245 -32.41 -14.12 -18.61
C PRO A 245 -32.68 -13.03 -17.57
N ARG A 246 -33.72 -12.20 -17.77
CA ARG A 246 -34.06 -11.11 -16.83
C ARG A 246 -34.27 -11.62 -15.39
N GLU A 247 -34.80 -12.83 -15.27
CA GLU A 247 -35.12 -13.52 -14.02
C GLU A 247 -33.88 -13.92 -13.21
N CYS A 248 -32.71 -13.98 -13.84
CA CYS A 248 -31.47 -14.36 -13.17
C CYS A 248 -30.47 -13.19 -13.04
N ARG A 249 -30.89 -11.96 -13.36
CA ARG A 249 -30.09 -10.75 -13.10
C ARG A 249 -30.17 -10.40 -11.62
N GLY A 250 -29.07 -10.57 -10.90
CA GLY A 250 -28.97 -10.28 -9.47
C GLY A 250 -28.59 -11.49 -8.61
N MET A 251 -28.55 -12.69 -9.19
CA MET A 251 -27.95 -13.86 -8.53
C MET A 251 -26.43 -13.77 -8.66
N ALA A 252 -25.75 -13.38 -7.58
CA ALA A 252 -24.30 -13.58 -7.44
C ALA A 252 -24.07 -15.09 -7.32
N GLY A 253 -23.89 -15.75 -8.46
CA GLY A 253 -23.77 -17.20 -8.54
C GLY A 253 -24.50 -17.77 -9.75
N ALA A 254 -23.72 -18.39 -10.65
CA ALA A 254 -24.10 -19.41 -11.62
C ALA A 254 -25.48 -19.32 -12.32
N VAL A 255 -25.49 -18.79 -13.55
CA VAL A 255 -26.63 -18.96 -14.49
C VAL A 255 -26.10 -19.55 -15.80
N ARG A 256 -26.45 -20.81 -16.13
CA ARG A 256 -26.19 -21.40 -17.47
C ARG A 256 -27.42 -21.22 -18.37
N VAL A 257 -27.16 -20.96 -19.65
CA VAL A 257 -28.17 -20.94 -20.73
C VAL A 257 -27.86 -22.09 -21.69
N GLN A 258 -28.90 -22.80 -22.11
CA GLN A 258 -28.87 -23.96 -23.00
C GLN A 258 -28.66 -23.51 -24.46
N MET A 259 -27.80 -24.20 -25.22
CA MET A 259 -27.79 -24.11 -26.68
C MET A 259 -28.53 -25.34 -27.22
N ILE A 260 -29.72 -25.16 -27.79
CA ILE A 260 -30.37 -26.18 -28.62
C ILE A 260 -30.23 -25.73 -30.08
N PRO A 261 -29.70 -26.57 -30.99
CA PRO A 261 -29.75 -26.28 -32.41
C PRO A 261 -31.20 -26.44 -32.88
N GLY A 262 -31.81 -25.34 -33.31
CA GLY A 262 -33.09 -25.35 -34.03
C GLY A 262 -34.32 -25.63 -33.16
N SER A 263 -34.91 -24.59 -32.59
CA SER A 263 -36.38 -24.45 -32.51
C SER A 263 -36.73 -23.08 -31.93
N SER A 264 -37.61 -22.39 -32.64
CA SER A 264 -38.41 -21.29 -32.12
C SER A 264 -39.32 -21.82 -31.01
N GLY A 265 -38.89 -21.78 -29.75
CA GLY A 265 -39.74 -22.26 -28.66
C GLY A 265 -39.04 -22.32 -27.31
N SER A 266 -39.61 -21.62 -26.35
CA SER A 266 -39.16 -21.44 -24.97
C SER A 266 -39.11 -22.75 -24.16
N THR A 267 -37.99 -23.01 -23.48
CA THR A 267 -37.88 -23.58 -22.11
C THR A 267 -36.38 -23.74 -21.76
N CYS A 268 -35.96 -23.26 -20.59
CA CYS A 268 -34.55 -23.26 -20.17
C CYS A 268 -34.42 -24.02 -18.83
N THR A 269 -33.67 -25.13 -18.80
CA THR A 269 -33.34 -25.84 -17.55
C THR A 269 -31.85 -25.62 -17.22
N ALA A 270 -31.55 -25.14 -16.01
CA ALA A 270 -30.24 -24.60 -15.64
C ALA A 270 -29.31 -25.64 -14.97
N VAL A 271 -28.03 -25.70 -15.38
CA VAL A 271 -26.98 -26.48 -14.69
C VAL A 271 -25.61 -25.77 -14.80
N SER A 272 -25.19 -24.98 -13.79
CA SER A 272 -23.82 -24.57 -13.28
C SER A 272 -22.71 -23.79 -14.07
N ALA A 273 -22.66 -22.45 -14.15
CA ALA A 273 -21.50 -21.71 -14.76
C ALA A 273 -20.35 -21.39 -13.77
N LEU A 274 -19.09 -21.37 -14.24
CA LEU A 274 -17.89 -20.91 -13.52
C LEU A 274 -17.75 -19.38 -13.63
N GLN A 275 -17.49 -18.72 -12.50
CA GLN A 275 -17.54 -17.26 -12.36
C GLN A 275 -16.13 -16.63 -12.39
N LYS A 276 -16.11 -15.36 -12.80
CA LYS A 276 -14.97 -14.44 -12.78
C LYS A 276 -14.54 -14.18 -11.33
N SER A 277 -13.34 -14.56 -10.94
CA SER A 277 -12.76 -14.08 -9.68
C SER A 277 -11.25 -13.92 -9.80
N GLN A 278 -10.80 -12.73 -10.21
CA GLN A 278 -9.56 -12.21 -9.64
C GLN A 278 -9.93 -11.71 -8.24
N GLN A 279 -9.91 -12.58 -7.22
CA GLN A 279 -9.99 -12.11 -5.84
C GLN A 279 -9.15 -12.95 -4.88
N TRP A 280 -8.33 -12.20 -4.17
CA TRP A 280 -7.52 -12.54 -3.01
C TRP A 280 -8.42 -13.06 -1.91
N LEU A 281 -8.18 -14.30 -1.48
CA LEU A 281 -8.94 -14.94 -0.41
C LEU A 281 -8.11 -14.98 0.86
N ALA A 282 -8.52 -14.16 1.83
CA ALA A 282 -8.10 -14.31 3.20
C ALA A 282 -9.03 -15.28 3.93
N MET A 283 -8.49 -16.42 4.37
CA MET A 283 -9.16 -17.29 5.33
C MET A 283 -8.87 -16.77 6.74
N ALA A 284 -9.93 -16.63 7.53
CA ALA A 284 -9.88 -16.40 8.98
C ALA A 284 -9.94 -17.74 9.71
#